data_AF-A0A4Z2EFW2-F1
#
_entry.id   AF-A0A4Z2EFW2-F1
#
_cell.length_a   1.000
_cell.length_b   1.000
_cell.length_c   1.000
_cell.angle_alpha   90.00
_cell.angle_beta   90.00
_cell.angle_gamma   90.00
#
_symmetry.space_group_name_H-M   'P 1'
#
loop_
_entity.id
_entity.type
_entity.pdbx_description
1 polymer ?
#
loop_
_entity_poly.entity_id
_entity_poly.type
_entity_poly.pdbx_seq_one_letter_code
_entity_poly.pdbx_strand_id
1 'polypeptide(L)'
;MSSKKNKSKANRASEGDSSLLSKETSSDSSNLQTPGREGGRRASLHSNSFTVIDFIDKADDKTPKSCRSTLVQLSLNSMKSAGVCIGRPVLLTSLTGRQEVCLGWPAASFPAGKVGLQKCAQNNLRARSGEEVTLHPLTGPVLRAEEVVLSNR
;
A
#
# COMPACT_ATOMS: atom_id res chain seq x y z
N MET A 1 39.48 28.48 -12.49
CA MET A 1 40.20 27.28 -12.94
C MET A 1 39.16 26.19 -13.12
N SER A 2 38.79 25.90 -14.37
CA SER A 2 37.65 25.04 -14.73
C SER A 2 38.15 23.67 -15.17
N SER A 3 37.88 22.63 -14.39
CA SER A 3 38.22 21.24 -14.70
C SER A 3 37.06 20.58 -15.47
N LYS A 4 37.33 20.21 -16.72
CA LYS A 4 36.42 19.57 -17.68
C LYS A 4 36.83 18.11 -17.88
N LYS A 5 35.81 17.25 -18.11
CA LYS A 5 35.82 15.92 -18.78
C LYS A 5 36.34 14.73 -17.91
N ASN A 6 35.69 13.56 -17.85
CA ASN A 6 35.40 12.65 -18.96
C ASN A 6 34.15 11.76 -18.79
N LYS A 7 33.50 11.50 -19.93
CA LYS A 7 32.39 10.55 -20.16
C LYS A 7 32.98 9.27 -20.76
N SER A 8 32.87 8.14 -20.07
CA SER A 8 33.18 6.82 -20.63
C SER A 8 31.90 6.15 -21.13
N LYS A 9 31.89 5.83 -22.42
CA LYS A 9 30.98 4.90 -23.10
C LYS A 9 31.58 3.50 -22.93
N ALA A 10 30.76 2.50 -22.60
CA ALA A 10 31.11 1.09 -22.79
C ALA A 10 30.02 0.40 -23.62
N ASN A 11 30.50 -0.46 -24.51
CA ASN A 11 29.90 -0.95 -25.75
C ASN A 11 28.89 -2.08 -25.57
N ARG A 12 28.01 -2.22 -26.57
CA ARG A 12 27.22 -3.42 -26.86
C ARG A 12 28.13 -4.58 -27.26
N ALA A 13 27.79 -5.79 -26.84
CA ALA A 13 28.18 -7.03 -27.50
C ALA A 13 26.90 -7.83 -27.79
N SER A 14 26.69 -8.09 -29.07
CA SER A 14 25.74 -9.00 -29.69
C SER A 14 26.58 -10.17 -30.25
N GLU A 15 25.94 -11.33 -30.43
CA GLU A 15 26.30 -12.49 -31.27
C GLU A 15 26.26 -13.82 -30.52
N GLY A 16 25.59 -14.81 -31.12
CA GLY A 16 25.73 -16.21 -30.73
C GLY A 16 24.51 -17.08 -30.98
N ASP A 17 24.18 -17.29 -32.26
CA ASP A 17 23.25 -18.28 -32.80
C ASP A 17 23.49 -19.70 -32.25
N SER A 18 22.41 -20.46 -32.03
CA SER A 18 22.42 -21.92 -32.09
C SER A 18 21.00 -22.46 -32.30
N SER A 19 20.73 -22.78 -33.56
CA SER A 19 19.54 -23.44 -34.08
C SER A 19 19.67 -24.96 -34.00
N LEU A 20 18.73 -25.67 -33.36
CA LEU A 20 18.30 -27.05 -33.69
C LEU A 20 16.86 -27.21 -33.16
N LEU A 21 15.82 -26.99 -33.97
CA LEU A 21 15.15 -27.98 -34.84
C LEU A 21 14.76 -29.29 -34.12
N SER A 22 13.51 -29.34 -33.64
CA SER A 22 12.68 -30.54 -33.63
C SER A 22 11.21 -30.18 -33.93
N LYS A 23 10.95 -30.09 -35.23
CA LYS A 23 9.80 -30.55 -36.02
C LYS A 23 8.42 -30.75 -35.32
N GLU A 24 7.51 -29.85 -35.72
CA GLU A 24 6.13 -30.05 -36.19
C GLU A 24 5.27 -31.18 -35.62
N THR A 25 4.18 -30.80 -34.95
CA THR A 25 2.85 -31.31 -35.28
C THR A 25 1.87 -30.15 -35.43
N SER A 26 1.38 -29.99 -36.66
CA SER A 26 0.29 -29.11 -37.04
C SER A 26 -1.03 -29.62 -36.50
N SER A 27 -1.83 -28.74 -35.90
CA SER A 27 -3.28 -28.85 -35.97
C SER A 27 -3.91 -27.50 -35.68
N ASP A 28 -4.23 -26.84 -36.78
CA ASP A 28 -5.13 -25.70 -36.89
C ASP A 28 -6.52 -26.10 -36.35
N SER A 29 -7.06 -25.34 -35.40
CA SER A 29 -8.51 -25.29 -35.16
C SER A 29 -8.84 -24.10 -34.27
N SER A 30 -9.25 -23.03 -34.94
CA SER A 30 -10.12 -22.00 -34.39
C SER A 30 -11.36 -22.62 -33.76
N ASN A 31 -11.57 -22.46 -32.45
CA ASN A 31 -12.86 -22.66 -31.82
C ASN A 31 -13.11 -21.59 -30.76
N LEU A 32 -13.94 -20.62 -31.16
CA LEU A 32 -14.72 -19.78 -30.26
C LEU A 32 -15.74 -20.68 -29.54
N GLN A 33 -15.54 -20.95 -28.26
CA GLN A 33 -16.65 -21.23 -27.33
C GLN A 33 -16.17 -21.19 -25.87
N THR A 34 -16.78 -20.27 -25.12
CA THR A 34 -16.83 -20.26 -23.66
C THR A 34 -17.42 -21.56 -23.10
N PRO A 35 -16.78 -22.18 -22.10
CA PRO A 35 -17.47 -22.94 -21.08
C PRO A 35 -17.45 -22.17 -19.76
N GLY A 36 -18.58 -22.18 -19.06
CA GLY A 36 -18.77 -21.53 -17.77
C GLY A 36 -17.65 -21.88 -16.79
N ARG A 37 -17.01 -20.85 -16.24
CA ARG A 37 -16.02 -20.97 -15.18
C ARG A 37 -16.71 -20.76 -13.84
N GLU A 38 -17.34 -21.82 -13.35
CA GLU A 38 -17.53 -21.99 -11.93
C GLU A 38 -16.15 -22.23 -11.29
N GLY A 39 -15.85 -21.55 -10.18
CA GLY A 39 -14.63 -21.80 -9.40
C GLY A 39 -13.38 -21.09 -9.88
N GLY A 40 -13.08 -19.92 -9.29
CA GLY A 40 -11.72 -19.38 -9.35
C GLY A 40 -11.59 -17.87 -9.21
N ARG A 41 -12.22 -17.26 -8.20
CA ARG A 41 -11.73 -15.97 -7.69
C ARG A 41 -10.73 -16.24 -6.56
N ARG A 42 -9.47 -16.45 -6.96
CA ARG A 42 -8.31 -16.29 -6.08
C ARG A 42 -8.27 -14.83 -5.62
N ALA A 43 -8.79 -14.60 -4.43
CA ALA A 43 -8.20 -13.66 -3.49
C ALA A 43 -8.41 -14.33 -2.14
N SER A 44 -7.33 -14.73 -1.46
CA SER A 44 -7.37 -14.71 0.00
C SER A 44 -7.96 -13.35 0.33
N LEU A 45 -9.13 -13.32 0.96
CA LEU A 45 -9.64 -12.09 1.57
C LEU A 45 -8.54 -11.69 2.55
N HIS A 46 -7.62 -10.86 2.09
CA HIS A 46 -6.63 -10.24 2.95
C HIS A 46 -7.48 -9.54 3.99
N SER A 47 -7.44 -10.04 5.22
CA SER A 47 -8.17 -9.45 6.32
C SER A 47 -7.57 -8.07 6.50
N ASN A 48 -8.24 -7.07 5.94
CA ASN A 48 -7.89 -5.66 6.12
C ASN A 48 -8.28 -5.18 7.53
N SER A 49 -8.55 -6.11 8.45
CA SER A 49 -8.76 -5.86 9.87
C SER A 49 -7.42 -5.79 10.57
N PHE A 50 -7.24 -4.75 11.37
CA PHE A 50 -6.02 -4.51 12.15
C PHE A 50 -6.39 -4.14 13.57
N THR A 51 -5.63 -4.66 14.53
CA THR A 51 -5.77 -4.25 15.94
C THR A 51 -5.09 -2.90 16.15
N VAL A 52 -5.82 -1.95 16.74
CA VAL A 52 -5.29 -0.64 17.11
C VAL A 52 -4.31 -0.78 18.25
N ILE A 53 -3.16 -0.13 18.11
CA ILE A 53 -2.24 0.15 19.21
C ILE A 53 -1.83 1.62 19.19
N ASP A 54 -1.25 2.07 20.30
CA ASP A 54 -0.70 3.40 20.38
C ASP A 54 0.46 3.59 19.40
N PHE A 55 0.55 4.81 18.87
CA PHE A 55 1.66 5.23 18.02
C PHE A 55 3.01 5.05 18.76
N ILE A 56 3.97 4.41 18.11
CA ILE A 56 5.29 4.14 18.65
C ILE A 56 6.23 5.24 18.18
N ASP A 57 6.50 6.23 19.04
CA ASP A 57 7.37 7.37 18.70
C ASP A 57 8.78 6.96 18.27
N LYS A 58 9.36 5.96 18.96
CA LYS A 58 10.73 5.47 18.69
C LYS A 58 10.86 4.67 17.40
N ALA A 59 9.75 4.22 16.82
CA ALA A 59 9.78 3.55 15.54
C ALA A 59 9.92 4.54 14.36
N ASP A 60 9.94 5.84 14.65
CA ASP A 60 9.68 6.88 13.65
C ASP A 60 10.60 8.13 13.75
N ASP A 61 11.89 7.89 14.01
CA ASP A 61 12.91 8.93 14.14
C ASP A 61 13.10 9.79 12.87
N LYS A 62 12.64 9.31 11.71
CA LYS A 62 12.80 9.97 10.42
C LYS A 62 11.59 10.79 9.97
N THR A 63 10.48 10.73 10.71
CA THR A 63 9.25 11.38 10.28
C THR A 63 9.11 12.80 10.78
N PRO A 64 8.83 13.77 9.88
CA PRO A 64 8.56 15.15 10.26
C PRO A 64 7.44 15.24 11.30
N LYS A 65 7.66 16.03 12.36
CA LYS A 65 6.68 16.16 13.47
C LYS A 65 5.30 16.65 12.99
N SER A 66 5.25 17.45 11.94
CA SER A 66 4.03 18.06 11.42
C SER A 66 3.02 17.08 10.85
N CYS A 67 3.44 15.91 10.37
CA CYS A 67 2.54 14.92 9.76
C CYS A 67 2.18 13.76 10.67
N ARG A 68 2.79 13.64 11.87
CA ARG A 68 2.62 12.48 12.76
C ARG A 68 1.19 12.24 13.22
N SER A 69 0.39 13.30 13.36
CA SER A 69 -1.02 13.19 13.77
C SER A 69 -1.90 12.46 12.77
N THR A 70 -1.51 12.42 11.50
CA THR A 70 -2.27 11.80 10.42
C THR A 70 -1.65 10.50 9.91
N LEU A 71 -0.65 9.95 10.60
CA LEU A 71 0.01 8.71 10.17
C LEU A 71 -0.64 7.47 10.77
N VAL A 72 -0.62 6.40 9.98
CA VAL A 72 -0.91 5.04 10.41
C VAL A 72 0.37 4.23 10.29
N GLN A 73 0.93 3.85 11.44
CA GLN A 73 2.10 2.99 11.45
C GLN A 73 1.69 1.54 11.15
N LEU A 74 2.42 0.93 10.23
CA LEU A 74 2.21 -0.43 9.77
C LEU A 74 3.56 -1.15 9.65
N SER A 75 3.52 -2.47 9.83
CA SER A 75 4.64 -3.32 9.40
C SER A 75 4.70 -3.36 7.88
N LEU A 76 5.90 -3.59 7.30
CA LEU A 76 6.06 -3.76 5.85
C LEU A 76 5.18 -4.89 5.28
N ASN A 77 5.03 -5.98 6.03
CA ASN A 77 4.18 -7.10 5.62
C ASN A 77 2.71 -6.71 5.61
N SER A 78 2.25 -5.96 6.62
CA SER A 78 0.88 -5.44 6.71
C SER A 78 0.57 -4.44 5.59
N MET A 79 1.52 -3.57 5.25
CA MET A 79 1.37 -2.68 4.09
C MET A 79 1.24 -3.47 2.79
N LYS A 80 2.09 -4.49 2.58
CA LYS A 80 2.05 -5.35 1.40
C LYS A 80 0.72 -6.12 1.29
N SER A 81 0.23 -6.69 2.38
CA SER A 81 -1.03 -7.45 2.38
C SER A 81 -2.27 -6.57 2.16
N ALA A 82 -2.26 -5.35 2.68
CA ALA A 82 -3.36 -4.39 2.52
C ALA A 82 -3.26 -3.52 1.25
N GLY A 83 -2.21 -3.70 0.42
CA GLY A 83 -2.01 -2.89 -0.78
C GLY A 83 -1.73 -1.40 -0.49
N VAL A 84 -1.13 -1.10 0.66
CA VAL A 84 -0.82 0.27 1.11
C VAL A 84 0.59 0.66 0.69
N CYS A 85 0.74 1.86 0.16
CA CYS A 85 2.03 2.46 -0.17
C CYS A 85 2.41 3.54 0.84
N ILE A 86 3.72 3.75 1.04
CA ILE A 86 4.24 4.80 1.94
C ILE A 86 3.73 6.18 1.53
N GLY A 87 3.26 6.95 2.51
CA GLY A 87 2.77 8.31 2.33
C GLY A 87 1.48 8.41 1.51
N ARG A 88 0.85 7.27 1.14
CA ARG A 88 -0.39 7.26 0.39
C ARG A 88 -1.60 7.29 1.33
N PRO A 89 -2.68 7.98 0.96
CA PRO A 89 -3.89 8.02 1.77
C PRO A 89 -4.53 6.65 1.94
N VAL A 90 -5.02 6.39 3.15
CA VAL A 90 -5.77 5.19 3.55
C VAL A 90 -7.02 5.62 4.30
N LEU A 91 -8.09 4.85 4.14
CA LEU A 91 -9.33 5.01 4.88
C LEU A 91 -9.36 3.99 6.02
N LEU A 92 -9.39 4.49 7.24
CA LEU A 92 -9.69 3.70 8.43
C LEU A 92 -11.19 3.73 8.69
N THR A 93 -11.78 2.59 9.02
CA THR A 93 -13.17 2.49 9.48
C THR A 93 -13.23 1.69 10.77
N SER A 94 -13.75 2.28 11.85
CA SER A 94 -13.94 1.60 13.14
C SER A 94 -15.19 0.73 13.15
N LEU A 95 -15.29 -0.15 14.14
CA LEU A 95 -16.47 -1.00 14.36
C LEU A 95 -17.78 -0.20 14.52
N THR A 96 -17.69 1.06 14.96
CA THR A 96 -18.84 1.96 15.09
C THR A 96 -19.25 2.63 13.77
N GLY A 97 -18.57 2.30 12.66
CA GLY A 97 -18.79 2.88 11.34
C GLY A 97 -18.16 4.26 11.15
N ARG A 98 -17.41 4.76 12.13
CA ARG A 98 -16.68 6.03 11.99
C ARG A 98 -15.47 5.87 11.09
N GLN A 99 -15.19 6.91 10.32
CA GLN A 99 -14.17 6.88 9.30
C GLN A 99 -13.18 8.02 9.47
N GLU A 100 -11.93 7.75 9.12
CA GLU A 100 -10.87 8.75 9.10
C GLU A 100 -9.89 8.45 7.96
N VAL A 101 -9.45 9.51 7.29
CA VAL A 101 -8.41 9.43 6.27
C VAL A 101 -7.06 9.74 6.91
N CYS A 102 -6.10 8.83 6.73
CA CYS A 102 -4.74 8.97 7.23
C CYS A 102 -3.74 8.61 6.14
N LEU A 103 -2.44 8.71 6.43
CA LEU A 103 -1.36 8.33 5.51
C LEU A 103 -0.69 7.05 6.00
N GLY A 104 -0.55 6.06 5.12
CA GLY A 104 0.15 4.82 5.43
C GLY A 104 1.64 5.03 5.64
N TRP A 105 2.20 4.53 6.74
CA TRP A 105 3.60 4.74 7.10
C TRP A 105 4.28 3.46 7.59
N PRO A 106 5.42 3.07 7.01
CA PRO A 106 6.17 1.92 7.50
C PRO A 106 6.90 2.26 8.78
N ALA A 107 6.75 1.42 9.80
CA ALA A 107 7.51 1.51 11.04
C ALA A 107 8.40 0.26 11.19
N ALA A 108 9.69 0.47 11.45
CA ALA A 108 10.63 -0.62 11.67
C ALA A 108 10.24 -1.40 12.92
N SER A 109 10.29 -2.74 12.86
CA SER A 109 9.91 -3.63 13.96
C SER A 109 8.46 -3.46 14.45
N PHE A 110 7.58 -2.89 13.62
CA PHE A 110 6.17 -2.75 13.96
C PHE A 110 5.45 -4.12 13.93
N PRO A 111 4.58 -4.44 14.90
CA PRO A 111 3.89 -5.72 14.94
C PRO A 111 3.02 -5.96 13.70
N ALA A 112 3.08 -7.16 13.14
CA ALA A 112 2.18 -7.55 12.05
C ALA A 112 0.73 -7.61 12.54
N GLY A 113 -0.21 -7.26 11.67
CA GLY A 113 -1.66 -7.31 11.98
C GLY A 113 -2.13 -6.17 12.89
N LYS A 114 -1.28 -5.17 13.15
CA LYS A 114 -1.63 -4.01 13.96
C LYS A 114 -1.54 -2.71 13.17
N VAL A 115 -2.19 -1.67 13.67
CA VAL A 115 -2.07 -0.29 13.22
C VAL A 115 -1.72 0.62 14.39
N GLY A 116 -0.71 1.47 14.21
CA GLY A 116 -0.30 2.44 15.23
C GLY A 116 -0.96 3.77 14.96
N LEU A 117 -1.81 4.23 15.87
CA LEU A 117 -2.59 5.45 15.73
C LEU A 117 -2.26 6.46 16.85
N GLN A 118 -2.19 7.73 16.49
CA GLN A 118 -2.12 8.81 17.47
C GLN A 118 -3.48 8.99 18.17
N LYS A 119 -3.45 9.61 19.36
CA LYS A 119 -4.66 9.87 20.17
C LYS A 119 -5.73 10.66 19.41
N CYS A 120 -5.33 11.60 18.54
CA CYS A 120 -6.29 12.34 17.71
C CYS A 120 -7.08 11.43 16.78
N ALA A 121 -6.40 10.51 16.08
CA ALA A 121 -7.05 9.58 15.17
C ALA A 121 -7.93 8.56 15.91
N GLN A 122 -7.42 8.02 17.02
CA GLN A 122 -8.21 7.16 17.91
C GLN A 122 -9.52 7.85 18.37
N ASN A 123 -9.44 9.12 18.76
CA ASN A 123 -10.60 9.91 19.18
C ASN A 123 -11.61 10.14 18.03
N ASN A 124 -11.12 10.46 16.83
CA ASN A 124 -11.96 10.68 15.65
C ASN A 124 -12.73 9.41 15.28
N LEU A 125 -12.03 8.28 15.23
CA LEU A 125 -12.59 6.95 14.96
C LEU A 125 -13.43 6.39 16.12
N ARG A 126 -13.33 6.97 17.33
CA ARG A 126 -13.80 6.39 18.58
C ARG A 126 -13.33 4.95 18.78
N ALA A 127 -12.08 4.70 18.38
CA ALA A 127 -11.42 3.42 18.56
C ALA A 127 -10.43 3.49 19.71
N ARG A 128 -10.30 2.41 20.48
CA ARG A 128 -9.32 2.29 21.58
C ARG A 128 -8.24 1.28 21.22
N SER A 129 -7.08 1.40 21.84
CA SER A 129 -6.05 0.35 21.79
C SER A 129 -6.63 -1.01 22.18
N GLY A 130 -6.38 -2.02 21.34
CA GLY A 130 -6.96 -3.37 21.45
C GLY A 130 -8.20 -3.60 20.60
N GLU A 131 -8.88 -2.56 20.12
CA GLU A 131 -10.02 -2.69 19.22
C GLU A 131 -9.58 -2.89 17.77
N GLU A 132 -10.49 -3.37 16.92
CA GLU A 132 -10.24 -3.56 15.50
C GLU A 132 -10.69 -2.36 14.67
N VAL A 133 -9.95 -2.10 13.60
CA VAL A 133 -10.33 -1.19 12.52
C VAL A 133 -10.08 -1.87 11.19
N THR A 134 -10.90 -1.53 10.20
CA THR A 134 -10.62 -1.91 8.82
C THR A 134 -9.83 -0.82 8.11
N LEU A 135 -8.87 -1.21 7.30
CA LEU A 135 -7.99 -0.31 6.56
C LEU A 135 -8.09 -0.56 5.06
N HIS A 136 -8.39 0.47 4.29
CA HIS A 136 -8.47 0.39 2.83
C HIS A 136 -7.57 1.43 2.16
N PRO A 137 -6.77 1.06 1.16
CA PRO A 137 -6.01 2.03 0.39
C PRO A 137 -6.97 2.91 -0.43
N LEU A 138 -6.74 4.22 -0.42
CA LEU A 138 -7.47 5.14 -1.31
C LEU A 138 -6.74 5.20 -2.66
N THR A 139 -7.33 4.53 -3.65
CA THR A 139 -6.78 4.40 -5.00
C THR A 139 -7.30 5.46 -5.98
N GLY A 140 -8.39 6.16 -5.62
CA GLY A 140 -8.96 7.25 -6.40
C GLY A 140 -8.16 8.57 -6.32
N PRO A 141 -8.49 9.56 -7.16
CA PRO A 141 -7.93 10.89 -7.06
C PRO A 141 -8.35 11.55 -5.75
N VAL A 142 -7.39 12.16 -5.04
CA VAL A 142 -7.64 13.00 -3.87
C VAL A 142 -7.58 14.44 -4.33
N LEU A 143 -8.73 15.11 -4.31
CA LEU A 143 -8.87 16.50 -4.73
C LEU A 143 -8.55 17.44 -3.57
N ARG A 144 -7.90 18.56 -3.89
CA ARG A 144 -7.70 19.64 -2.94
C ARG A 144 -9.05 20.30 -2.65
N ALA A 145 -9.40 20.44 -1.38
CA ALA A 145 -10.54 21.25 -0.99
C ALA A 145 -10.25 22.73 -1.25
N GLU A 146 -11.21 23.44 -1.85
CA GLU A 146 -11.13 24.90 -2.06
C GLU A 146 -11.45 25.65 -0.77
N GLU A 147 -12.47 25.17 -0.05
CA GLU A 147 -12.93 25.73 1.22
C GLU A 147 -13.26 24.57 2.19
N VAL A 148 -13.00 24.79 3.48
CA VAL A 148 -13.37 23.86 4.54
C VAL A 148 -14.10 24.64 5.63
N VAL A 149 -15.40 24.38 5.78
CA VAL A 149 -16.21 24.99 6.84
C VAL A 149 -16.02 24.20 8.12
N LEU A 150 -15.52 24.86 9.16
CA LEU A 150 -15.32 24.29 10.49
C LEU A 150 -16.31 24.91 11.47
N SER A 151 -16.92 24.09 12.30
CA SER A 151 -17.77 24.54 13.40
C SER A 151 -17.32 23.91 14.71
N ASN A 152 -17.36 24.69 15.79
CA ASN A 152 -17.22 24.15 17.13
C ASN A 152 -18.57 23.57 17.58
N ARG A 153 -18.57 22.42 18.25
CA ARG A 153 -19.78 21.79 18.79
C ARG A 153 -19.99 22.17 20.24
#